data_AF-A0A6N7YF18-F1
#
_entry.id   AF-A0A6N7YF18-F1
#
_cell.length_a   1.000
_cell.length_b   1.000
_cell.length_c   1.000
_cell.angle_alpha   90.00
_cell.angle_beta   90.00
_cell.angle_gamma   90.00
#
_symmetry.space_group_name_H-M   'P 1'
#
loop_
_entity.id
_entity.type
_entity.pdbx_description
1 polymer ?
#
loop_
_entity_poly.entity_id
_entity_poly.type
_entity_poly.pdbx_seq_one_letter_code
_entity_poly.pdbx_strand_id
1 'polypeptide(L)'
;MRLPVRVLGLLVALLAMPATAGAAVERIDPRTTDPTLARATGLAAHHVWRAQGTPRGTLVLFLGGSNSLPGVYEEFGALAARLGHDVVDLRYPNAPVARRCPDPRPAGTAALAAQDRCLADVRGGTLFGTGTTVGGAPAGAGPRPPGSGRPTRSADGS
;
A
#
# COMPACT_ATOMS: atom_id res chain seq x y z
N MET A 1 -36.04 53.27 -13.75
CA MET A 1 -35.44 53.13 -12.40
C MET A 1 -33.96 52.87 -12.57
N ARG A 2 -33.09 53.81 -12.16
CA ARG A 2 -31.62 53.67 -12.26
C ARG A 2 -31.11 53.13 -10.92
N LEU A 3 -30.61 51.90 -10.89
CA LEU A 3 -29.98 51.36 -9.67
C LEU A 3 -28.73 52.19 -9.34
N PRO A 4 -28.54 52.65 -8.09
CA PRO A 4 -27.37 53.40 -7.71
C PRO A 4 -26.13 52.50 -7.80
N VAL A 5 -25.08 53.02 -8.44
CA VAL A 5 -23.78 52.36 -8.71
C VAL A 5 -23.16 51.71 -7.45
N ARG A 6 -23.50 52.21 -6.26
CA ARG A 6 -23.07 51.66 -4.96
C ARG A 6 -23.65 50.26 -4.65
N VAL A 7 -24.86 49.95 -5.12
CA VAL A 7 -25.50 48.64 -4.88
C VAL A 7 -24.89 47.56 -5.76
N LEU A 8 -24.46 47.93 -6.98
CA LEU A 8 -23.77 47.00 -7.89
C LEU A 8 -22.37 46.63 -7.36
N GLY A 9 -21.63 47.60 -6.78
CA GLY A 9 -20.32 47.36 -6.19
C GLY A 9 -20.34 46.39 -5.00
N LEU A 10 -21.38 46.47 -4.16
CA LEU A 10 -21.54 45.56 -3.03
C LEU A 10 -21.87 44.12 -3.49
N LEU A 11 -22.65 43.97 -4.56
CA LEU A 11 -23.00 42.67 -5.11
C LEU A 11 -21.78 41.95 -5.74
N VAL A 12 -20.88 42.69 -6.40
CA VAL A 12 -19.65 42.13 -6.98
C VAL A 12 -18.67 41.68 -5.89
N ALA A 13 -18.61 42.40 -4.75
CA ALA A 13 -17.76 42.02 -3.62
C ALA A 13 -18.27 40.76 -2.88
N LEU A 14 -19.59 40.51 -2.85
CA LEU A 14 -20.16 39.30 -2.25
C LEU A 14 -19.98 38.03 -3.10
N LEU A 15 -19.76 38.17 -4.42
CA LEU A 15 -19.56 37.04 -5.34
C LEU A 15 -18.11 36.60 -5.48
N ALA A 16 -17.15 37.38 -4.94
CA ALA A 16 -15.75 37.00 -4.88
C ALA A 16 -15.49 36.08 -3.66
N MET A 17 -16.25 34.99 -3.53
CA MET A 17 -15.77 33.87 -2.72
C MET A 17 -14.60 33.25 -3.49
N PRO A 18 -13.38 33.21 -2.91
CA PRO A 18 -12.33 32.40 -3.50
C PRO A 18 -12.82 30.97 -3.44
N ALA A 19 -13.18 30.40 -4.60
CA ALA A 19 -13.37 28.98 -4.73
C ALA A 19 -12.02 28.34 -4.39
N THR A 20 -11.87 27.89 -3.14
CA THR A 20 -10.82 26.96 -2.76
C THR A 20 -11.10 25.66 -3.50
N ALA A 21 -10.63 25.57 -4.74
CA ALA A 21 -10.61 24.34 -5.48
C ALA A 21 -9.84 23.31 -4.64
N GLY A 22 -10.56 22.33 -4.10
CA GLY A 22 -9.95 21.23 -3.37
C GLY A 22 -8.87 20.57 -4.23
N ALA A 23 -7.86 19.98 -3.59
CA ALA A 23 -6.81 19.23 -4.27
C ALA A 23 -7.45 18.18 -5.18
N ALA A 24 -7.38 18.41 -6.50
CA ALA A 24 -7.85 17.44 -7.47
C ALA A 24 -7.05 16.15 -7.28
N VAL A 25 -7.78 15.06 -7.03
CA VAL A 25 -7.18 13.74 -6.81
C VAL A 25 -7.25 12.96 -8.10
N GLU A 26 -6.09 12.54 -8.59
CA GLU A 26 -5.99 11.54 -9.64
C GLU A 26 -6.07 10.15 -9.00
N ARG A 27 -6.87 9.27 -9.59
CA ARG A 27 -7.07 7.90 -9.11
C ARG A 27 -6.50 6.93 -10.13
N ILE A 28 -5.52 6.15 -9.71
CA ILE A 28 -4.81 5.19 -10.58
C ILE A 28 -5.19 3.78 -10.15
N ASP A 29 -5.87 3.02 -11.01
CA ASP A 29 -6.09 1.59 -10.76
C ASP A 29 -4.74 0.86 -10.86
N PRO A 30 -4.29 0.10 -9.84
CA PRO A 30 -3.02 -0.62 -9.90
C PRO A 30 -2.87 -1.54 -11.12
N ARG A 31 -3.99 -2.04 -11.67
CA ARG A 31 -4.01 -2.90 -12.87
C ARG A 31 -3.58 -2.18 -14.13
N THR A 32 -3.70 -0.84 -14.18
CA THR A 32 -3.24 -0.06 -15.35
C THR A 32 -1.74 0.14 -15.33
N THR A 33 -1.10 0.02 -14.17
CA THR A 33 0.36 0.14 -14.01
C THR A 33 1.08 -1.20 -14.02
N ASP A 34 0.39 -2.29 -13.66
CA ASP A 34 0.94 -3.64 -13.68
C ASP A 34 -0.10 -4.67 -14.18
N PRO A 35 0.07 -5.21 -15.41
CA PRO A 35 -0.88 -6.16 -15.98
C PRO A 35 -0.89 -7.51 -15.26
N THR A 36 0.11 -7.85 -14.44
CA THR A 36 0.11 -9.09 -13.65
C THR A 36 -0.99 -9.09 -12.57
N LEU A 37 -1.47 -7.90 -12.18
CA LEU A 37 -2.55 -7.70 -11.22
C LEU A 37 -3.95 -7.88 -11.82
N ALA A 38 -4.08 -8.26 -13.09
CA ALA A 38 -5.38 -8.35 -13.78
C ALA A 38 -6.41 -9.24 -13.04
N ARG A 39 -5.95 -10.30 -12.36
CA ARG A 39 -6.80 -11.22 -11.59
C ARG A 39 -6.81 -10.95 -10.08
N ALA A 40 -6.06 -9.96 -9.60
CA ALA A 40 -5.98 -9.65 -8.19
C ALA A 40 -7.30 -9.02 -7.69
N THR A 41 -7.73 -9.47 -6.51
CA THR A 41 -8.94 -9.00 -5.82
C THR A 41 -8.54 -8.14 -4.62
N GLY A 42 -9.45 -7.30 -4.12
CA GLY A 42 -9.16 -6.43 -2.97
C GLY A 42 -8.19 -5.27 -3.26
N LEU A 43 -8.10 -4.85 -4.53
CA LEU A 43 -7.32 -3.67 -4.92
C LEU A 43 -8.14 -2.40 -4.66
N ALA A 44 -7.47 -1.34 -4.21
CA ALA A 44 -8.01 0.03 -4.25
C ALA A 44 -7.12 0.90 -5.15
N ALA A 45 -7.73 1.91 -5.77
CA ALA A 45 -7.01 2.86 -6.59
C ALA A 45 -5.99 3.65 -5.74
N HIS A 46 -4.79 3.84 -6.26
CA HIS A 46 -3.84 4.80 -5.68
C HIS A 46 -4.38 6.20 -5.86
N HIS A 47 -4.14 7.06 -4.87
CA HIS A 47 -4.48 8.48 -4.99
C HIS A 47 -3.21 9.28 -5.20
N VAL A 48 -3.25 10.18 -6.17
CA VAL A 48 -2.17 11.11 -6.46
C VAL A 48 -2.73 12.53 -6.39
N TRP A 49 -2.09 13.36 -5.59
CA TRP A 49 -2.39 14.79 -5.53
C TRP A 49 -1.16 15.56 -5.98
N ARG A 50 -1.39 16.56 -6.84
CA ARG A 50 -0.36 17.53 -7.19
C ARG A 50 -0.27 18.62 -6.13
N ALA A 51 0.93 19.13 -5.91
CA ALA A 51 1.15 20.29 -5.07
C ALA A 51 0.25 21.47 -5.50
N GLN A 52 -0.41 22.10 -4.53
CA GLN A 52 -1.18 23.32 -4.73
C GLN A 52 -0.44 24.53 -4.16
N GLY A 53 -0.69 25.71 -4.72
CA GLY A 53 -0.02 26.94 -4.30
C GLY A 53 1.47 26.93 -4.69
N THR A 54 2.34 27.38 -3.78
CA THR A 54 3.80 27.37 -4.00
C THR A 54 4.35 25.95 -3.80
N PRO A 55 4.88 25.30 -4.85
CA PRO A 55 5.43 23.96 -4.73
C PRO A 55 6.64 23.93 -3.80
N ARG A 56 6.68 22.94 -2.91
CA ARG A 56 7.81 22.71 -2.00
C ARG A 56 8.89 21.82 -2.59
N GLY A 57 8.66 21.25 -3.78
CA GLY A 57 9.60 20.31 -4.43
C GLY A 57 9.82 19.03 -3.64
N THR A 58 8.83 18.59 -2.85
CA THR A 58 8.91 17.41 -2.00
C THR A 58 7.73 16.50 -2.24
N LEU A 59 8.00 15.19 -2.24
CA LEU A 59 7.02 14.12 -2.37
C LEU A 59 6.72 13.52 -1.00
N VAL A 60 5.43 13.40 -0.68
CA VAL A 60 4.94 12.64 0.48
C VAL A 60 4.35 11.32 -0.02
N LEU A 61 4.87 10.22 0.49
CA LEU A 61 4.42 8.87 0.15
C LEU A 61 3.72 8.24 1.37
N PHE A 62 2.45 7.88 1.22
CA PHE A 62 1.73 7.10 2.23
C PHE A 62 1.83 5.61 1.94
N LEU A 63 2.28 4.89 2.95
CA LEU A 63 2.31 3.44 3.01
C LEU A 63 1.44 3.04 4.20
N GLY A 64 0.47 2.15 3.97
CA GLY A 64 -0.38 1.63 5.03
C GLY A 64 0.44 1.05 6.19
N GLY A 65 0.18 1.51 7.41
CA GLY A 65 0.79 0.97 8.63
C GLY A 65 0.24 -0.41 9.03
N SER A 66 0.84 -1.01 10.07
CA SER A 66 0.32 -2.23 10.69
C SER A 66 -1.12 -2.03 11.17
N ASN A 67 -2.01 -2.95 10.83
CA ASN A 67 -3.45 -2.89 11.14
C ASN A 67 -4.19 -1.67 10.57
N SER A 68 -3.57 -0.90 9.68
CA SER A 68 -4.20 0.24 9.02
C SER A 68 -4.66 -0.13 7.63
N LEU A 69 -5.86 0.31 7.26
CA LEU A 69 -6.22 0.41 5.86
C LEU A 69 -5.46 1.60 5.26
N PRO A 70 -4.98 1.53 4.02
CA PRO A 70 -4.30 2.67 3.41
C PRO A 70 -5.17 3.93 3.32
N GLY A 71 -6.49 3.76 3.18
CA GLY A 71 -7.43 4.88 3.05
C GLY A 71 -7.53 5.83 4.23
N VAL A 72 -6.97 5.50 5.39
CA VAL A 72 -7.03 6.38 6.57
C VAL A 72 -6.19 7.65 6.42
N TYR A 73 -5.29 7.70 5.44
CA TYR A 73 -4.40 8.84 5.22
C TYR A 73 -4.94 9.85 4.20
N GLU A 74 -6.13 9.63 3.63
CA GLU A 74 -6.66 10.43 2.52
C GLU A 74 -6.79 11.93 2.87
N GLU A 75 -7.34 12.25 4.04
CA GLU A 75 -7.48 13.64 4.49
C GLU A 75 -6.13 14.32 4.71
N PHE A 76 -5.17 13.58 5.27
CA PHE A 76 -3.82 14.09 5.48
C PHE A 76 -3.09 14.30 4.15
N GLY A 77 -3.27 13.38 3.18
CA GLY A 77 -2.72 13.53 1.83
C GLY A 77 -3.26 14.78 1.13
N ALA A 78 -4.58 15.00 1.19
CA ALA A 78 -5.18 16.21 0.66
C ALA A 78 -4.67 17.49 1.37
N LEU A 79 -4.39 17.43 2.68
CA LEU A 79 -3.79 18.54 3.42
C LEU A 79 -2.34 18.80 2.99
N ALA A 80 -1.52 17.76 2.87
CA ALA A 80 -0.13 17.89 2.41
C ALA A 80 -0.07 18.51 1.01
N ALA A 81 -0.98 18.12 0.11
CA ALA A 81 -1.11 18.73 -1.21
C ALA A 81 -1.40 20.23 -1.15
N ARG A 82 -2.34 20.65 -0.27
CA ARG A 82 -2.64 22.07 -0.02
C ARG A 82 -1.46 22.85 0.55
N LEU A 83 -0.53 22.19 1.23
CA LEU A 83 0.69 22.78 1.77
C LEU A 83 1.86 22.83 0.76
N GLY A 84 1.60 22.43 -0.51
CA GLY A 84 2.57 22.51 -1.60
C GLY A 84 3.41 21.25 -1.80
N HIS A 85 3.02 20.12 -1.23
CA HIS A 85 3.69 18.84 -1.46
C HIS A 85 3.02 18.06 -2.59
N ASP A 86 3.78 17.34 -3.42
CA ASP A 86 3.20 16.28 -4.23
C ASP A 86 2.93 15.06 -3.33
N VAL A 87 1.82 14.36 -3.54
CA VAL A 87 1.42 13.26 -2.66
C VAL A 87 1.05 12.04 -3.47
N VAL A 88 1.56 10.89 -3.05
CA VAL A 88 1.16 9.57 -3.54
C VAL A 88 0.69 8.74 -2.34
N ASP A 89 -0.55 8.29 -2.37
CA ASP A 89 -1.12 7.36 -1.38
C ASP A 89 -1.28 5.97 -2.00
N LEU A 90 -0.43 5.05 -1.55
CA LEU A 90 -0.42 3.68 -2.06
C LEU A 90 -1.44 2.82 -1.33
N ARG A 91 -2.58 2.61 -1.99
CA ARG A 91 -3.73 1.86 -1.45
C ARG A 91 -3.78 0.37 -1.77
N TYR A 92 -2.68 -0.20 -2.26
CA TYR A 92 -2.55 -1.63 -2.55
C TYR A 92 -1.57 -2.31 -1.57
N PRO A 93 -1.97 -3.43 -0.93
CA PRO A 93 -3.32 -4.02 -0.91
C PRO A 93 -4.32 -3.18 -0.09
N ASN A 94 -5.61 -3.21 -0.42
CA ASN A 94 -6.65 -2.52 0.38
C ASN A 94 -7.09 -3.39 1.58
N ALA A 95 -6.09 -3.80 2.35
CA ALA A 95 -6.21 -4.62 3.54
C ALA A 95 -5.17 -4.15 4.55
N PRO A 96 -5.29 -4.53 5.83
CA PRO A 96 -4.22 -4.32 6.80
C PRO A 96 -2.86 -4.77 6.24
N VAL A 97 -1.95 -3.82 6.04
CA VAL A 97 -0.67 -4.05 5.34
C VAL A 97 0.26 -4.97 6.14
N ALA A 98 0.18 -4.92 7.47
CA ALA A 98 0.91 -5.82 8.35
C ALA A 98 0.09 -6.18 9.58
N ARG A 99 0.31 -7.39 10.10
CA ARG A 99 -0.24 -7.87 11.36
C ARG A 99 0.82 -7.73 12.44
N ARG A 100 0.42 -7.51 13.69
CA ARG A 100 1.37 -7.51 14.81
C ARG A 100 1.87 -8.94 15.05
N CYS A 101 3.18 -9.15 14.99
CA CYS A 101 3.76 -10.44 15.35
C CYS A 101 3.82 -10.63 16.88
N PRO A 102 3.72 -11.87 17.37
CA PRO A 102 3.88 -12.16 18.80
C PRO A 102 5.20 -11.61 19.34
N ASP A 103 5.16 -11.03 20.55
CA ASP A 103 6.41 -10.72 21.29
C ASP A 103 7.03 -12.06 21.70
N PRO A 104 8.31 -12.33 21.39
CA PRO A 104 8.93 -13.59 21.73
C PRO A 104 9.20 -13.74 23.23
N ARG A 105 8.90 -12.72 24.06
CA ARG A 105 9.28 -12.70 25.48
C ARG A 105 8.23 -13.33 26.42
N PRO A 106 8.68 -14.10 27.44
CA PRO A 106 10.07 -14.50 27.67
C PRO A 106 10.57 -15.45 26.57
N ALA A 107 11.84 -15.27 26.15
CA ALA A 107 12.41 -15.92 24.99
C ALA A 107 12.41 -17.44 25.13
N GLY A 108 11.46 -18.10 24.46
CA GLY A 108 11.44 -19.55 24.25
C GLY A 108 11.64 -19.86 22.78
N THR A 109 12.24 -21.01 22.45
CA THR A 109 12.48 -21.44 21.06
C THR A 109 11.18 -21.52 20.25
N ALA A 110 10.07 -21.95 20.88
CA ALA A 110 8.75 -21.94 20.26
C ALA A 110 8.20 -20.53 19.98
N ALA A 111 8.45 -19.57 20.88
CA ALA A 111 8.01 -18.19 20.74
C ALA A 111 8.79 -17.46 19.64
N LEU A 112 10.11 -17.67 19.56
CA LEU A 112 10.96 -17.19 18.47
C LEU A 112 10.52 -17.78 17.12
N ALA A 113 10.32 -19.09 17.04
CA ALA A 113 9.86 -19.74 15.81
C ALA A 113 8.45 -19.29 15.37
N ALA A 114 7.59 -18.88 16.30
CA ALA A 114 6.29 -18.29 15.99
C ALA A 114 6.43 -16.85 15.47
N GLN A 115 7.32 -16.06 16.05
CA GLN A 115 7.63 -14.71 15.58
C GLN A 115 8.24 -14.74 14.17
N ASP A 116 9.22 -15.62 13.93
CA ASP A 116 9.88 -15.75 12.62
C ASP A 116 8.90 -16.12 11.51
N ARG A 117 8.00 -17.08 11.77
CA ARG A 117 6.92 -17.44 10.84
C ARG A 117 6.01 -16.25 10.56
N CYS A 118 5.60 -15.51 11.58
CA CYS A 118 4.79 -14.31 11.39
C CYS A 118 5.51 -13.25 10.55
N LEU A 119 6.79 -12.98 10.81
CA LEU A 119 7.57 -12.00 10.04
C LEU A 119 7.73 -12.43 8.58
N ALA A 120 7.96 -13.73 8.33
CA ALA A 120 8.03 -14.28 6.98
C ALA A 120 6.68 -14.13 6.25
N ASP A 121 5.56 -14.40 6.91
CA ASP A 121 4.21 -14.23 6.36
C ASP A 121 3.90 -12.77 6.07
N VAL A 122 4.25 -11.85 6.98
CA VAL A 122 4.08 -10.40 6.76
C VAL A 122 4.91 -9.94 5.57
N ARG A 123 6.18 -10.37 5.48
CA ARG A 123 7.07 -10.03 4.36
C ARG A 123 6.57 -10.59 3.03
N GLY A 124 6.10 -11.83 3.02
CA GLY A 124 5.49 -12.45 1.84
C GLY A 124 4.23 -11.69 1.41
N GLY A 125 3.37 -11.35 2.38
CA GLY A 125 2.15 -10.59 2.18
C GLY A 125 2.36 -9.18 1.63
N THR A 126 3.39 -8.48 2.08
CA THR A 126 3.69 -7.12 1.62
C THR A 126 4.39 -7.08 0.27
N LEU A 127 5.24 -8.07 -0.04
CA LEU A 127 5.96 -8.12 -1.32
C LEU A 127 5.13 -8.70 -2.46
N PHE A 128 4.31 -9.72 -2.18
CA PHE A 128 3.66 -10.53 -3.20
C PHE A 128 2.13 -10.57 -3.08
N GLY A 129 1.57 -9.95 -2.03
CA GLY A 129 0.14 -9.96 -1.73
C GLY A 129 -0.24 -11.01 -0.67
N THR A 130 -1.35 -10.80 0.04
CA THR A 130 -1.81 -11.77 1.03
C THR A 130 -2.19 -13.10 0.36
N GLY A 131 -1.62 -14.21 0.83
CA GLY A 131 -1.91 -15.55 0.30
C GLY A 131 -0.87 -16.10 -0.67
N THR A 132 0.15 -15.32 -1.05
CA THR A 132 1.32 -15.83 -1.78
C THR A 132 2.39 -16.31 -0.79
N THR A 133 2.51 -17.63 -0.64
CA THR A 133 3.67 -18.22 0.03
C THR A 133 4.86 -18.17 -0.91
N VAL A 134 5.80 -17.27 -0.64
CA VAL A 134 7.17 -17.44 -1.18
C VAL A 134 7.72 -18.67 -0.52
N GLY A 135 8.21 -19.63 -1.30
CA GLY A 135 8.69 -20.94 -0.84
C GLY A 135 9.85 -20.88 0.14
N GLY A 136 9.59 -20.43 1.36
CA GLY A 136 10.37 -20.79 2.52
C GLY A 136 10.15 -22.28 2.72
N ALA A 137 11.22 -23.05 2.56
CA ALA A 137 11.22 -24.47 2.88
C ALA A 137 10.50 -24.69 4.22
N PRO A 138 9.63 -25.71 4.33
CA PRO A 138 8.99 -26.02 5.60
C PRO A 138 10.07 -26.18 6.66
N ALA A 139 9.93 -25.43 7.76
CA ALA A 139 10.75 -25.57 8.96
C ALA A 139 10.61 -27.03 9.45
N GLY A 140 11.53 -27.88 9.00
CA GLY A 140 11.44 -29.34 9.14
C GLY A 140 12.27 -30.11 8.11
N ALA A 141 12.64 -29.52 6.98
CA ALA A 141 13.61 -30.12 6.08
C ALA A 141 15.04 -29.83 6.58
N GLY A 142 15.51 -30.63 7.55
CA GLY A 142 16.93 -30.66 7.91
C GLY A 142 17.81 -30.97 6.68
N PRO A 143 19.09 -30.60 6.69
CA PRO A 143 20.00 -30.87 5.58
C PRO A 143 20.02 -32.38 5.29
N ARG A 144 19.61 -32.75 4.07
CA ARG A 144 19.63 -34.12 3.60
C ARG A 144 21.10 -34.57 3.54
N PRO A 145 21.53 -35.63 4.24
CA PRO A 145 22.91 -36.05 4.21
C PRO A 145 23.28 -36.51 2.79
N PRO A 146 24.50 -36.21 2.30
CA PRO A 146 24.95 -36.68 1.01
C PRO A 146 25.25 -38.18 1.10
N GLY A 147 24.45 -38.99 0.42
CA GLY A 147 24.72 -40.43 0.28
C GLY A 147 23.52 -41.31 0.56
N SER A 148 22.68 -41.52 -0.46
CA SER A 148 22.04 -42.82 -0.67
C SER A 148 21.76 -42.99 -2.15
N GLY A 149 22.62 -43.78 -2.79
CA GLY A 149 22.48 -44.14 -4.20
C GLY A 149 21.16 -44.88 -4.44
N ARG A 150 20.54 -44.57 -5.57
CA ARG A 150 19.41 -45.34 -6.10
C ARG A 150 19.98 -46.43 -7.00
N PRO A 151 19.78 -47.73 -6.73
CA PRO A 151 20.16 -48.75 -7.70
C PRO A 151 19.19 -48.70 -8.89
N THR A 152 19.72 -48.46 -10.08
CA THR A 152 19.02 -48.67 -11.34
C THR A 152 18.78 -50.16 -11.53
N ARG A 153 17.52 -50.58 -11.51
CA ARG A 153 17.13 -51.95 -11.85
C ARG A 153 16.97 -52.02 -13.38
N SER A 154 17.92 -52.68 -14.05
CA SER A 154 17.77 -53.16 -15.42
C SER A 154 16.59 -54.12 -15.50
N ALA A 155 15.78 -53.98 -16.55
CA ALA A 155 14.85 -55.01 -17.00
C ALA A 155 15.05 -55.17 -18.50
N ASP A 156 15.84 -56.18 -18.86
CA ASP A 156 15.78 -56.84 -20.16
C ASP A 156 14.49 -57.67 -20.24
N GLY A 157 13.96 -57.81 -21.45
CA GLY A 157 13.20 -59.00 -21.84
C GLY A 157 11.77 -58.77 -22.31
N SER A 158 11.61 -58.54 -23.62
CA SER A 158 10.79 -59.35 -24.53
C SER A 158 11.16 -59.01 -25.98
#